data_AF-T4VPB5-F1
#
_entry.id   AF-T4VPB5-F1
#
_cell.length_a   1.000
_cell.length_b   1.000
_cell.length_c   1.000
_cell.angle_alpha   90.00
_cell.angle_beta   90.00
_cell.angle_gamma   90.00
#
_symmetry.space_group_name_H-M   'P 1'
#
loop_
_entity.id
_entity.type
_entity.pdbx_description
1 polymer ?
#
loop_
_entity_poly.entity_id
_entity_poly.type
_entity_poly.pdbx_seq_one_letter_code
_entity_poly.pdbx_strand_id
1 'polypeptide(L)'
;MKKKILLIGIMTAFMVFGIGNKNIIQAANNATGMYIDPINGKSSDIMTNDWSSVKNPPYTYWAVHNWNAGGEGGGYAGFQQQANRRTAHFAIWDPIAVRKPIEAEYISSDSSASRFGGEGEGMKVETNYNWKPNSWYKMTMRNWQEDGHTKFGQWIRDESTKQWKQIAVLDFPVSNVQFNNNNGMFQEDWAGNGYQEREARLKNFYSRNISDGEWNSLDKQKITSQYPNMNWDGGGNPEYVWVSAGGNIKPSINSGQVFTLNQPSKPDVGVLDFDIINHKYENDKLNISWKLNNESTPQFKGKIEIYKNSSMEGKAIKTIDNIKSYKNEINEEISLDSTNGIYAKVIITDLFDNIVEKTIEINSDEKPGDNKDTEAPTSPKNIKAVNITETSAQLQFDPSTDNVGVSKYWVWDDINKKYIGSSENTTVDLKDLKSNTEYSLIVRAFDVAGNYSLPSYVSFKTKEDNESTNNTWNAHINYPITGKKVVFEGNTYENNWWINAGVKPDPRDRQGKSTGWKLISGPALDDNAWYPDVIYIEGDEVVYNGKSYIANHWTKGDNPEQLHGKGKPWRLK
;
A
#
# COMPACT_ATOMS: atom_id res chain seq x y z
N MET A 1 -11.77 46.10 -35.94
CA MET A 1 -10.37 45.71 -35.63
C MET A 1 -10.06 46.01 -34.16
N LYS A 2 -10.09 45.00 -33.29
CA LYS A 2 -9.48 45.04 -31.95
C LYS A 2 -8.87 43.67 -31.71
N LYS A 3 -7.53 43.63 -31.66
CA LYS A 3 -6.72 42.45 -31.35
C LYS A 3 -7.05 41.99 -29.92
N LYS A 4 -7.57 40.76 -29.77
CA LYS A 4 -7.59 40.07 -28.48
C LYS A 4 -6.18 39.50 -28.26
N ILE A 5 -5.47 40.05 -27.28
CA ILE A 5 -4.21 39.51 -26.78
C ILE A 5 -4.57 38.31 -25.91
N LEU A 6 -4.11 37.13 -26.32
CA LEU A 6 -4.24 35.88 -25.59
C LEU A 6 -3.25 35.93 -24.42
N LEU A 7 -3.74 35.95 -23.18
CA LEU A 7 -2.93 35.80 -21.98
C LEU A 7 -2.47 34.33 -21.90
N ILE A 8 -1.17 34.10 -22.10
CA ILE A 8 -0.52 32.82 -21.80
C ILE A 8 -0.34 32.77 -20.29
N GLY A 9 -1.11 31.91 -19.62
CA GLY A 9 -0.98 31.66 -18.17
C GLY A 9 0.31 30.91 -17.89
N ILE A 10 1.27 31.59 -17.27
CA ILE A 10 2.46 30.99 -16.67
C ILE A 10 1.98 30.27 -15.40
N MET A 11 1.94 28.94 -15.42
CA MET A 11 1.77 28.12 -14.21
C MET A 11 2.95 28.42 -13.28
N THR A 12 2.68 29.21 -12.25
CA THR A 12 3.63 29.49 -11.18
C THR A 12 3.44 28.42 -10.14
N ALA A 13 4.49 27.63 -9.87
CA ALA A 13 4.61 26.84 -8.65
C ALA A 13 4.27 27.74 -7.45
N PHE A 14 3.50 27.22 -6.49
CA PHE A 14 3.03 27.96 -5.33
C PHE A 14 4.21 28.64 -4.61
N MET A 15 4.32 29.96 -4.78
CA MET A 15 5.12 30.86 -3.95
C MET A 15 4.39 31.08 -2.63
N VAL A 16 4.94 30.55 -1.54
CA VAL A 16 4.58 31.04 -0.20
C VAL A 16 5.33 32.35 0.02
N PHE A 17 4.59 33.45 0.13
CA PHE A 17 5.14 34.78 0.46
C PHE A 17 5.66 34.81 1.90
N GLY A 18 6.94 35.14 2.08
CA GLY A 18 7.55 35.47 3.37
C GLY A 18 8.37 36.75 3.25
N ILE A 19 7.90 37.81 3.91
CA ILE A 19 8.50 39.15 3.93
C ILE A 19 9.87 39.09 4.64
N GLY A 20 10.88 39.75 4.06
CA GLY A 20 12.27 39.66 4.52
C GLY A 20 12.62 40.52 5.74
N ASN A 21 13.62 40.06 6.52
CA ASN A 21 14.74 40.89 6.99
C ASN A 21 15.88 40.06 7.64
N LYS A 22 17.11 40.34 7.18
CA LYS A 22 18.45 40.25 7.79
C LYS A 22 18.88 39.01 8.62
N ASN A 23 19.87 38.30 8.05
CA ASN A 23 21.03 37.66 8.70
C ASN A 23 20.81 36.84 9.97
N ILE A 24 20.02 35.76 9.86
CA ILE A 24 20.19 34.55 10.67
C ILE A 24 19.87 33.38 9.72
N ILE A 25 20.78 32.41 9.57
CA ILE A 25 20.46 31.14 8.87
C ILE A 25 19.50 30.38 9.80
N GLN A 26 18.22 30.71 9.72
CA GLN A 26 17.17 29.95 10.36
C GLN A 26 17.05 28.66 9.54
N ALA A 27 17.23 27.50 10.16
CA ALA A 27 16.78 26.25 9.57
C ALA A 27 15.32 26.48 9.20
N ALA A 28 15.01 26.57 7.91
CA ALA A 28 13.62 26.60 7.50
C ALA A 28 12.96 25.36 8.10
N ASN A 29 11.72 25.51 8.58
CA ASN A 29 11.00 24.37 9.11
C ASN A 29 10.99 23.23 8.07
N ASN A 30 10.92 23.55 6.77
CA ASN A 30 10.98 22.58 5.69
C ASN A 30 12.34 22.59 4.98
N ALA A 31 12.82 21.43 4.53
CA ALA A 31 13.91 21.40 3.56
C ALA A 31 13.46 21.97 2.20
N THR A 32 14.36 22.66 1.50
CA THR A 32 14.05 23.22 0.17
C THR A 32 13.71 22.11 -0.82
N GLY A 33 12.72 22.37 -1.68
CA GLY A 33 12.40 21.51 -2.80
C GLY A 33 13.59 21.40 -3.78
N MET A 34 13.87 20.19 -4.23
CA MET A 34 14.93 19.89 -5.20
C MET A 34 14.32 19.29 -6.46
N TYR A 35 14.88 19.64 -7.62
CA TYR A 35 14.38 19.21 -8.92
C TYR A 35 15.52 18.65 -9.77
N ILE A 36 15.23 17.59 -10.52
CA ILE A 36 16.11 17.03 -11.55
C ILE A 36 15.31 16.98 -12.86
N ASP A 37 15.66 17.83 -13.81
CA ASP A 37 14.94 17.94 -15.08
C ASP A 37 15.80 17.50 -16.27
N PRO A 38 15.31 16.64 -17.17
CA PRO A 38 16.02 16.33 -18.40
C PRO A 38 16.07 17.56 -19.30
N ILE A 39 17.25 17.82 -19.88
CA ILE A 39 17.40 18.81 -20.94
C ILE A 39 16.86 18.22 -22.24
N ASN A 40 16.04 18.99 -22.96
CA ASN A 40 15.39 18.60 -24.23
C ASN A 40 14.40 17.43 -24.10
N GLY A 41 13.65 17.37 -22.98
CA GLY A 41 12.50 16.47 -22.87
C GLY A 41 11.54 16.66 -24.05
N LYS A 42 11.06 15.56 -24.62
CA LYS A 42 10.09 15.55 -25.72
C LYS A 42 8.75 15.01 -25.23
N SER A 43 7.70 15.25 -26.01
CA SER A 43 6.43 14.54 -25.81
C SER A 43 6.65 13.04 -25.97
N SER A 44 6.13 12.26 -25.04
CA SER A 44 6.33 10.81 -25.01
C SER A 44 5.10 10.02 -24.58
N ASP A 45 4.99 8.79 -25.07
CA ASP A 45 3.99 7.83 -24.61
C ASP A 45 4.50 7.02 -23.41
N ILE A 46 5.82 6.79 -23.33
CA ILE A 46 6.49 6.14 -22.21
C ILE A 46 7.56 7.07 -21.63
N MET A 47 7.64 7.13 -20.31
CA MET A 47 8.77 7.70 -19.58
C MET A 47 9.27 6.73 -18.52
N THR A 48 10.58 6.63 -18.35
CA THR A 48 11.19 5.74 -17.36
C THR A 48 12.52 6.27 -16.85
N ASN A 49 12.76 6.07 -15.55
CA ASN A 49 14.07 6.27 -14.93
C ASN A 49 14.20 5.44 -13.66
N ASP A 50 15.45 5.26 -13.23
CA ASP A 50 15.78 4.48 -12.05
C ASP A 50 15.98 5.44 -10.88
N TRP A 51 15.49 5.05 -9.71
CA TRP A 51 15.56 5.82 -8.48
C TRP A 51 16.09 4.95 -7.34
N SER A 52 16.87 5.56 -6.46
CA SER A 52 17.34 4.95 -5.22
C SER A 52 17.42 5.99 -4.10
N SER A 53 16.96 5.64 -2.91
CA SER A 53 17.08 6.51 -1.74
C SER A 53 18.31 6.21 -0.90
N VAL A 54 18.85 7.24 -0.25
CA VAL A 54 20.04 7.12 0.62
C VAL A 54 19.70 7.56 2.03
N LYS A 55 19.19 8.78 2.20
CA LYS A 55 18.78 9.34 3.50
C LYS A 55 17.28 9.54 3.51
N ASN A 56 16.62 8.89 4.47
CA ASN A 56 15.19 8.61 4.43
C ASN A 56 14.47 9.11 5.69
N PRO A 57 14.50 10.43 6.00
CA PRO A 57 13.72 10.91 7.11
C PRO A 57 12.22 10.77 6.78
N PRO A 58 11.37 10.59 7.80
CA PRO A 58 9.93 10.68 7.65
C PRO A 58 9.50 11.90 6.83
N TYR A 59 8.32 11.82 6.24
CA TYR A 59 7.69 12.93 5.54
C TYR A 59 8.47 13.45 4.32
N THR A 60 9.13 12.53 3.63
CA THR A 60 9.86 12.83 2.40
C THR A 60 9.15 12.24 1.19
N TYR A 61 8.89 13.08 0.20
CA TYR A 61 8.38 12.64 -1.10
C TYR A 61 9.46 12.80 -2.17
N TRP A 62 9.68 11.73 -2.95
CA TRP A 62 10.42 11.77 -4.20
C TRP A 62 9.45 11.45 -5.33
N ALA A 63 8.90 12.49 -5.97
CA ALA A 63 8.12 12.37 -7.19
C ALA A 63 9.07 12.05 -8.34
N VAL A 64 9.34 10.76 -8.54
CA VAL A 64 10.29 10.24 -9.55
C VAL A 64 9.91 10.68 -10.96
N HIS A 65 8.61 10.70 -11.24
CA HIS A 65 8.03 11.31 -12.43
C HIS A 65 7.14 12.45 -11.99
N ASN A 66 7.44 13.65 -12.44
CA ASN A 66 6.57 14.81 -12.46
C ASN A 66 6.37 15.18 -13.92
N TRP A 67 5.14 15.46 -14.35
CA TRP A 67 4.87 15.74 -15.75
C TRP A 67 3.68 16.68 -15.90
N ASN A 68 3.63 17.37 -17.04
CA ASN A 68 2.53 18.24 -17.42
C ASN A 68 2.01 17.83 -18.80
N ALA A 69 0.74 18.11 -19.10
CA ALA A 69 0.16 17.84 -20.42
C ALA A 69 0.14 19.07 -21.35
N GLY A 70 0.67 20.22 -20.93
CA GLY A 70 0.54 21.48 -21.66
C GLY A 70 -0.79 22.20 -21.40
N GLY A 71 -1.28 22.14 -20.16
CA GLY A 71 -2.48 22.88 -19.72
C GLY A 71 -3.80 22.10 -19.70
N GLU A 72 -3.82 20.84 -20.17
CA GLU A 72 -5.00 19.96 -20.06
C GLU A 72 -5.02 19.14 -18.75
N GLY A 73 -3.84 18.85 -18.22
CA GLY A 73 -3.65 18.03 -17.03
C GLY A 73 -2.18 17.89 -16.69
N GLY A 74 -1.88 17.03 -15.73
CA GLY A 74 -0.52 16.73 -15.27
C GLY A 74 -0.61 15.75 -14.11
N GLY A 75 0.55 15.36 -13.59
CA GLY A 75 0.57 14.46 -12.45
C GLY A 75 1.96 14.19 -11.95
N TYR A 76 2.00 13.41 -10.88
CA TYR A 76 3.22 12.95 -10.27
C TYR A 76 3.11 11.49 -9.85
N ALA A 77 4.23 10.79 -9.92
CA ALA A 77 4.33 9.42 -9.48
C ALA A 77 5.70 9.20 -8.84
N GLY A 78 5.75 8.50 -7.71
CA GLY A 78 7.00 8.43 -6.96
C GLY A 78 6.91 7.62 -5.67
N PHE A 79 7.92 7.80 -4.83
CA PHE A 79 8.07 7.09 -3.56
C PHE A 79 8.00 8.04 -2.38
N GLN A 80 7.31 7.64 -1.32
CA GLN A 80 7.24 8.38 -0.07
C GLN A 80 7.80 7.57 1.09
N GLN A 81 8.57 8.25 1.94
CA GLN A 81 8.86 7.81 3.29
C GLN A 81 7.86 8.50 4.22
N GLN A 82 6.84 7.76 4.68
CA GLN A 82 5.93 8.23 5.71
C GLN A 82 6.55 8.01 7.11
N ALA A 83 5.82 8.36 8.17
CA ALA A 83 6.29 8.20 9.56
C ALA A 83 6.76 6.77 9.88
N ASN A 84 6.01 5.77 9.42
CA ASN A 84 6.21 4.35 9.78
C ASN A 84 6.13 3.39 8.58
N ARG A 85 5.95 3.90 7.36
CA ARG A 85 5.77 3.08 6.16
C ARG A 85 6.38 3.72 4.93
N ARG A 86 6.58 2.89 3.91
CA ARG A 86 7.19 3.24 2.63
C ARG A 86 6.22 2.93 1.52
N THR A 87 5.77 3.98 0.84
CA THR A 87 4.67 3.88 -0.13
C THR A 87 5.13 4.30 -1.51
N ALA A 88 4.48 3.78 -2.54
CA ALA A 88 4.50 4.33 -3.89
C ALA A 88 3.21 5.12 -4.12
N HIS A 89 3.30 6.20 -4.90
CA HIS A 89 2.19 7.09 -5.19
C HIS A 89 2.09 7.31 -6.69
N PHE A 90 0.86 7.49 -7.15
CA PHE A 90 0.53 7.90 -8.51
C PHE A 90 -0.70 8.78 -8.50
N ALA A 91 -0.53 10.05 -8.85
CA ALA A 91 -1.57 11.05 -8.82
C ALA A 91 -1.65 11.81 -10.14
N ILE A 92 -2.86 12.10 -10.57
CA ILE A 92 -3.15 12.92 -11.75
C ILE A 92 -4.25 13.90 -11.38
N TRP A 93 -4.09 15.18 -11.76
CA TRP A 93 -5.14 16.18 -11.63
C TRP A 93 -6.27 15.92 -12.62
N ASP A 94 -7.50 16.26 -12.25
CA ASP A 94 -8.63 16.16 -13.16
C ASP A 94 -8.47 17.04 -14.41
N PRO A 95 -9.04 16.61 -15.55
CA PRO A 95 -9.01 17.36 -16.78
C PRO A 95 -9.65 18.74 -16.66
N ILE A 96 -8.94 19.72 -17.18
CA ILE A 96 -9.39 21.11 -17.18
C ILE A 96 -10.51 21.33 -18.20
N ALA A 97 -10.43 20.70 -19.39
CA ALA A 97 -11.38 20.97 -20.47
C ALA A 97 -12.79 20.46 -20.15
N VAL A 98 -12.90 19.27 -19.55
CA VAL A 98 -14.21 18.61 -19.32
C VAL A 98 -14.67 18.66 -17.87
N ARG A 99 -13.78 18.97 -16.91
CA ARG A 99 -14.07 19.02 -15.46
C ARG A 99 -14.80 17.77 -14.95
N LYS A 100 -14.44 16.62 -15.52
CA LYS A 100 -14.94 15.31 -15.09
C LYS A 100 -13.88 14.63 -14.24
N PRO A 101 -14.25 14.02 -13.10
CA PRO A 101 -13.33 13.22 -12.31
C PRO A 101 -12.67 12.14 -13.14
N ILE A 102 -11.36 11.96 -12.96
CA ILE A 102 -10.67 10.76 -13.42
C ILE A 102 -11.02 9.57 -12.53
N GLU A 103 -11.03 8.38 -13.11
CA GLU A 103 -11.37 7.13 -12.43
C GLU A 103 -10.17 6.18 -12.36
N ALA A 104 -10.12 5.32 -11.35
CA ALA A 104 -9.14 4.27 -11.27
C ALA A 104 -9.72 3.00 -11.93
N GLU A 105 -9.28 2.70 -13.15
CA GLU A 105 -9.70 1.51 -13.88
C GLU A 105 -9.11 0.24 -13.26
N TYR A 106 -7.86 0.32 -12.80
CA TYR A 106 -7.19 -0.76 -12.09
C TYR A 106 -6.32 -0.20 -10.97
N ILE A 107 -6.26 -0.93 -9.85
CA ILE A 107 -5.30 -0.74 -8.78
C ILE A 107 -4.81 -2.12 -8.30
N SER A 108 -3.55 -2.22 -7.89
CA SER A 108 -3.02 -3.44 -7.27
C SER A 108 -3.73 -3.73 -5.94
N SER A 109 -3.70 -4.99 -5.52
CA SER A 109 -4.40 -5.47 -4.30
C SER A 109 -3.95 -4.79 -3.00
N ASP A 110 -2.74 -4.23 -2.98
CA ASP A 110 -2.16 -3.50 -1.85
C ASP A 110 -2.17 -1.97 -2.03
N SER A 111 -2.96 -1.51 -3.00
CA SER A 111 -3.18 -0.09 -3.28
C SER A 111 -4.55 0.39 -2.80
N SER A 112 -4.64 1.69 -2.55
CA SER A 112 -5.89 2.39 -2.30
C SER A 112 -5.99 3.61 -3.21
N ALA A 113 -7.15 3.79 -3.84
CA ALA A 113 -7.46 4.97 -4.63
C ALA A 113 -8.28 5.96 -3.80
N SER A 114 -7.96 7.24 -3.91
CA SER A 114 -8.72 8.31 -3.25
C SER A 114 -8.60 9.62 -4.02
N ARG A 115 -9.55 10.52 -3.80
CA ARG A 115 -9.51 11.86 -4.36
C ARG A 115 -8.53 12.72 -3.58
N PHE A 116 -7.89 13.68 -4.25
CA PHE A 116 -7.11 14.73 -3.60
C PHE A 116 -7.66 16.12 -3.95
N GLY A 117 -7.32 17.11 -3.12
CA GLY A 117 -7.83 18.48 -3.17
C GLY A 117 -6.83 19.46 -2.54
N GLY A 118 -7.13 20.76 -2.56
CA GLY A 118 -6.30 21.82 -1.94
C GLY A 118 -5.20 22.39 -2.85
N GLU A 119 -4.77 21.62 -3.84
CA GLU A 119 -3.81 22.00 -4.89
C GLU A 119 -4.41 21.83 -6.30
N GLY A 120 -5.73 21.86 -6.40
CA GLY A 120 -6.50 21.28 -7.50
C GLY A 120 -7.10 19.94 -7.10
N GLU A 121 -8.06 19.45 -7.89
CA GLU A 121 -8.73 18.18 -7.65
C GLU A 121 -8.18 17.09 -8.58
N GLY A 122 -8.16 15.85 -8.11
CA GLY A 122 -7.70 14.72 -8.91
C GLY A 122 -7.83 13.38 -8.21
N MET A 123 -7.27 12.33 -8.82
CA MET A 123 -7.17 11.00 -8.23
C MET A 123 -5.73 10.69 -7.86
N LYS A 124 -5.54 10.10 -6.68
CA LYS A 124 -4.29 9.50 -6.25
C LYS A 124 -4.48 8.03 -5.91
N VAL A 125 -3.46 7.25 -6.24
CA VAL A 125 -3.30 5.87 -5.80
C VAL A 125 -2.09 5.82 -4.87
N GLU A 126 -2.31 5.31 -3.66
CA GLU A 126 -1.25 5.02 -2.70
C GLU A 126 -1.10 3.50 -2.55
N THR A 127 0.12 3.00 -2.72
CA THR A 127 0.47 1.59 -2.58
C THR A 127 1.41 1.40 -1.40
N ASN A 128 1.13 0.41 -0.54
CA ASN A 128 2.08 -0.01 0.50
C ASN A 128 3.23 -0.82 -0.10
N TYR A 129 4.14 -0.13 -0.80
CA TYR A 129 5.17 -0.75 -1.65
C TYR A 129 6.35 -1.36 -0.86
N ASN A 130 6.67 -0.82 0.32
CA ASN A 130 7.77 -1.29 1.17
C ASN A 130 9.16 -1.32 0.48
N TRP A 131 9.50 -0.26 -0.27
CA TRP A 131 10.80 -0.14 -0.91
C TRP A 131 11.96 -0.16 0.10
N LYS A 132 13.15 -0.56 -0.36
CA LYS A 132 14.34 -0.72 0.47
C LYS A 132 15.35 0.42 0.20
N PRO A 133 15.88 1.08 1.24
CA PRO A 133 16.96 2.05 1.11
C PRO A 133 18.15 1.46 0.34
N ASN A 134 18.82 2.29 -0.44
CA ASN A 134 19.96 1.94 -1.28
C ASN A 134 19.69 0.83 -2.32
N SER A 135 18.43 0.47 -2.54
CA SER A 135 18.03 -0.39 -3.66
C SER A 135 17.61 0.47 -4.84
N TRP A 136 17.77 -0.05 -6.06
CA TRP A 136 17.38 0.64 -7.30
C TRP A 136 16.01 0.15 -7.75
N TYR A 137 15.15 1.10 -8.11
CA TYR A 137 13.82 0.85 -8.64
C TYR A 137 13.65 1.58 -9.96
N LYS A 138 13.30 0.86 -11.02
CA LYS A 138 12.89 1.47 -12.29
C LYS A 138 11.41 1.80 -12.21
N MET A 139 11.06 3.08 -12.30
CA MET A 139 9.67 3.49 -12.42
C MET A 139 9.36 3.81 -13.88
N THR A 140 8.34 3.18 -14.42
CA THR A 140 7.89 3.38 -15.79
C THR A 140 6.43 3.81 -15.80
N MET A 141 6.13 4.86 -16.56
CA MET A 141 4.76 5.28 -16.83
C MET A 141 4.49 5.23 -18.32
N ARG A 142 3.27 4.83 -18.69
CA ARG A 142 2.81 4.81 -20.09
C ARG A 142 1.43 5.46 -20.21
N ASN A 143 1.23 6.24 -21.27
CA ASN A 143 -0.09 6.70 -21.71
C ASN A 143 -0.51 6.02 -23.02
N TRP A 144 -1.81 5.80 -23.21
CA TRP A 144 -2.37 5.26 -24.45
C TRP A 144 -3.82 5.69 -24.64
N GLN A 145 -4.34 5.53 -25.85
CA GLN A 145 -5.72 5.87 -26.19
C GLN A 145 -6.61 4.64 -26.16
N GLU A 146 -7.79 4.79 -25.57
CA GLU A 146 -8.80 3.75 -25.51
C GLU A 146 -10.20 4.37 -25.32
N ASP A 147 -11.18 3.95 -26.10
CA ASP A 147 -12.59 4.42 -26.01
C ASP A 147 -12.75 5.96 -26.03
N GLY A 148 -11.85 6.67 -26.73
CA GLY A 148 -11.85 8.13 -26.79
C GLY A 148 -11.28 8.82 -25.54
N HIS A 149 -10.77 8.05 -24.59
CA HIS A 149 -10.08 8.51 -23.38
C HIS A 149 -8.56 8.27 -23.50
N THR A 150 -7.80 8.97 -22.66
CA THR A 150 -6.40 8.65 -22.41
C THR A 150 -6.30 7.82 -21.15
N LYS A 151 -5.62 6.69 -21.21
CA LYS A 151 -5.28 5.88 -20.04
C LYS A 151 -3.86 6.21 -19.60
N PHE A 152 -3.60 6.19 -18.29
CA PHE A 152 -2.27 6.31 -17.72
C PHE A 152 -1.98 5.15 -16.79
N GLY A 153 -0.88 4.45 -17.00
CA GLY A 153 -0.45 3.36 -16.13
C GLY A 153 0.89 3.62 -15.47
N GLN A 154 1.09 3.06 -14.28
CA GLN A 154 2.36 3.05 -13.55
C GLN A 154 2.81 1.61 -13.28
N TRP A 155 4.08 1.34 -13.57
CA TRP A 155 4.78 0.10 -13.26
C TRP A 155 6.10 0.40 -12.54
N ILE A 156 6.50 -0.49 -11.64
CA ILE A 156 7.75 -0.39 -10.90
C ILE A 156 8.48 -1.74 -10.98
N ARG A 157 9.77 -1.73 -11.35
CA ARG A 157 10.67 -2.89 -11.29
C ARG A 157 11.64 -2.72 -10.13
N ASP A 158 11.79 -3.75 -9.30
CA ASP A 158 12.91 -3.83 -8.36
C ASP A 158 14.14 -4.36 -9.11
N GLU A 159 15.19 -3.55 -9.26
CA GLU A 159 16.36 -3.92 -10.06
C GLU A 159 17.19 -5.06 -9.47
N SER A 160 17.02 -5.37 -8.18
CA SER A 160 17.72 -6.48 -7.52
C SER A 160 17.08 -7.84 -7.83
N THR A 161 15.77 -7.87 -8.06
CA THR A 161 15.00 -9.10 -8.35
C THR A 161 14.50 -9.17 -9.78
N LYS A 162 14.57 -8.06 -10.52
CA LYS A 162 14.01 -7.84 -11.86
C LYS A 162 12.49 -8.05 -11.96
N GLN A 163 11.81 -8.17 -10.81
CA GLN A 163 10.36 -8.34 -10.76
C GLN A 163 9.65 -7.01 -10.98
N TRP A 164 8.66 -7.04 -11.86
CA TRP A 164 7.79 -5.91 -12.12
C TRP A 164 6.51 -5.98 -11.30
N LYS A 165 5.97 -4.81 -10.99
CA LYS A 165 4.65 -4.63 -10.40
C LYS A 165 3.89 -3.54 -11.12
N GLN A 166 2.69 -3.86 -11.61
CA GLN A 166 1.73 -2.87 -12.06
C GLN A 166 1.02 -2.27 -10.86
N ILE A 167 1.07 -0.94 -10.72
CA ILE A 167 0.49 -0.22 -9.59
C ILE A 167 -0.97 0.13 -9.87
N ALA A 168 -1.24 0.80 -10.98
CA ALA A 168 -2.58 1.23 -11.34
C ALA A 168 -2.70 1.57 -12.82
N VAL A 169 -3.95 1.66 -13.28
CA VAL A 169 -4.38 2.30 -14.53
C VAL A 169 -5.44 3.34 -14.18
N LEU A 170 -5.20 4.59 -14.56
CA LEU A 170 -6.12 5.71 -14.39
C LEU A 170 -6.74 6.07 -15.74
N ASP A 171 -8.06 6.24 -15.74
CA ASP A 171 -8.86 6.65 -16.89
C ASP A 171 -9.04 8.16 -16.90
N PHE A 172 -8.44 8.82 -17.89
CA PHE A 172 -8.50 10.26 -18.09
C PHE A 172 -9.50 10.56 -19.24
N PRO A 173 -10.64 11.22 -18.97
CA PRO A 173 -11.75 11.33 -19.92
C PRO A 173 -11.54 12.41 -20.98
N VAL A 174 -10.32 12.51 -21.50
CA VAL A 174 -9.89 13.36 -22.61
C VAL A 174 -8.88 12.57 -23.43
N SER A 175 -9.03 12.58 -24.76
CA SER A 175 -8.09 11.93 -25.67
C SER A 175 -6.81 12.71 -25.89
N ASN A 176 -5.78 12.02 -26.34
CA ASN A 176 -4.50 12.55 -26.79
C ASN A 176 -3.73 13.37 -25.73
N VAL A 177 -3.88 13.01 -24.46
CA VAL A 177 -3.09 13.59 -23.37
C VAL A 177 -1.78 12.82 -23.25
N GLN A 178 -0.66 13.54 -23.18
CA GLN A 178 0.69 12.97 -23.33
C GLN A 178 1.60 13.50 -22.23
N PHE A 179 2.74 12.84 -22.03
CA PHE A 179 3.80 13.35 -21.14
C PHE A 179 4.55 14.49 -21.84
N ASN A 180 4.10 15.73 -21.64
CA ASN A 180 4.57 16.94 -22.33
C ASN A 180 5.43 17.83 -21.44
N ASN A 181 6.72 17.99 -21.77
CA ASN A 181 7.66 18.86 -21.04
C ASN A 181 7.86 18.46 -19.56
N ASN A 182 8.98 18.89 -18.97
CA ASN A 182 9.27 18.75 -17.53
C ASN A 182 9.06 17.33 -16.97
N ASN A 183 9.45 16.28 -17.71
CA ASN A 183 9.48 14.88 -17.26
C ASN A 183 10.64 14.69 -16.24
N GLY A 184 10.60 15.47 -15.18
CA GLY A 184 11.63 15.57 -14.17
C GLY A 184 11.20 14.93 -12.86
N MET A 185 12.10 14.94 -11.91
CA MET A 185 11.83 14.51 -10.55
C MET A 185 11.80 15.72 -9.61
N PHE A 186 10.96 15.67 -8.58
CA PHE A 186 11.12 16.57 -7.43
C PHE A 186 11.22 15.82 -6.11
N GLN A 187 11.93 16.43 -5.16
CA GLN A 187 12.06 15.99 -3.77
C GLN A 187 11.48 17.05 -2.85
N GLU A 188 10.63 16.64 -1.91
CA GLU A 188 9.90 17.52 -1.00
C GLU A 188 9.92 17.00 0.45
N ASP A 189 9.94 17.96 1.38
CA ASP A 189 9.58 17.79 2.79
C ASP A 189 8.18 18.39 3.03
N TRP A 190 7.20 17.52 3.29
CA TRP A 190 5.81 17.96 3.45
C TRP A 190 5.39 18.24 4.90
N ALA A 191 6.21 17.89 5.89
CA ALA A 191 5.86 18.01 7.31
C ALA A 191 6.73 18.98 8.10
N GLY A 192 7.71 19.60 7.46
CA GLY A 192 8.59 20.57 8.11
C GLY A 192 9.56 19.93 9.08
N ASN A 193 10.23 18.86 8.63
CA ASN A 193 11.38 18.29 9.30
C ASN A 193 12.70 18.59 8.57
N GLY A 194 12.86 19.85 8.14
CA GLY A 194 14.00 20.34 7.37
C GLY A 194 15.34 20.27 8.09
N TYR A 195 15.35 19.99 9.38
CA TYR A 195 16.56 19.71 10.16
C TYR A 195 17.14 18.30 9.90
N GLN A 196 16.37 17.40 9.28
CA GLN A 196 16.86 16.10 8.82
C GLN A 196 17.23 16.18 7.34
N GLU A 197 18.31 15.51 6.98
CA GLU A 197 18.75 15.41 5.59
C GLU A 197 18.00 14.28 4.86
N ARG A 198 17.58 14.57 3.63
CA ARG A 198 16.94 13.62 2.71
C ARG A 198 17.69 13.61 1.37
N GLU A 199 18.05 12.42 0.89
CA GLU A 199 18.91 12.23 -0.27
C GLU A 199 18.39 11.11 -1.16
N ALA A 200 18.35 11.36 -2.47
CA ALA A 200 18.05 10.36 -3.51
C ALA A 200 18.99 10.48 -4.71
N ARG A 201 19.08 9.38 -5.45
CA ARG A 201 19.89 9.19 -6.66
C ARG A 201 19.03 8.74 -7.81
N LEU A 202 19.33 9.20 -9.01
CA LEU A 202 18.62 8.85 -10.23
C LEU A 202 19.58 8.58 -11.39
N LYS A 203 19.20 7.63 -12.25
CA LYS A 203 19.91 7.31 -13.49
C LYS A 203 18.96 6.77 -14.56
N ASN A 204 19.49 6.49 -15.75
CA ASN A 204 18.78 5.78 -16.81
C ASN A 204 17.49 6.48 -17.24
N PHE A 205 17.58 7.77 -17.59
CA PHE A 205 16.43 8.56 -17.98
C PHE A 205 16.07 8.35 -19.45
N TYR A 206 14.86 7.88 -19.72
CA TYR A 206 14.39 7.61 -21.07
C TYR A 206 12.97 8.10 -21.29
N SER A 207 12.70 8.46 -22.55
CA SER A 207 11.35 8.73 -23.03
C SER A 207 11.18 8.11 -24.41
N ARG A 208 9.98 7.65 -24.74
CA ARG A 208 9.70 7.06 -26.07
C ARG A 208 8.83 7.99 -26.90
N ASN A 209 9.28 8.27 -28.12
CA ASN A 209 8.58 9.15 -29.03
C ASN A 209 7.25 8.52 -29.47
N ILE A 210 6.20 9.35 -29.47
CA ILE A 210 4.85 8.90 -29.85
C ILE A 210 4.73 8.64 -31.35
N SER A 211 5.48 9.39 -32.16
CA SER A 211 5.34 9.37 -33.62
C SER A 211 5.93 8.12 -34.29
N ASP A 212 7.03 7.60 -33.74
CA ASP A 212 7.82 6.53 -34.36
C ASP A 212 8.14 5.36 -33.40
N GLY A 213 7.84 5.50 -32.10
CA GLY A 213 8.15 4.48 -31.10
C GLY A 213 9.63 4.41 -30.71
N GLU A 214 10.46 5.33 -31.19
CA GLU A 214 11.90 5.32 -30.91
C GLU A 214 12.22 5.87 -29.51
N TRP A 215 13.26 5.32 -28.89
CA TRP A 215 13.73 5.74 -27.57
C TRP A 215 14.63 6.98 -27.67
N ASN A 216 14.38 7.96 -26.81
CA ASN A 216 15.31 9.04 -26.52
C ASN A 216 16.02 8.76 -25.19
N SER A 217 17.35 8.70 -25.25
CA SER A 217 18.20 8.73 -24.07
C SER A 217 18.34 10.18 -23.59
N LEU A 218 17.81 10.47 -22.40
CA LEU A 218 17.84 11.79 -21.78
C LEU A 218 19.07 11.89 -20.88
N ASP A 219 20.25 11.91 -21.47
CA ASP A 219 21.54 11.80 -20.76
C ASP A 219 21.94 13.06 -19.98
N LYS A 220 21.31 14.22 -20.25
CA LYS A 220 21.63 15.49 -19.60
C LYS A 220 20.55 15.91 -18.61
N GLN A 221 20.94 16.09 -17.36
CA GLN A 221 20.04 16.39 -16.24
C GLN A 221 20.43 17.70 -15.56
N LYS A 222 19.46 18.60 -15.42
CA LYS A 222 19.61 19.89 -14.74
C LYS A 222 19.12 19.78 -13.30
N ILE A 223 19.99 20.08 -12.34
CA ILE A 223 19.63 20.10 -10.92
C ILE A 223 19.28 21.52 -10.49
N THR A 224 18.11 21.71 -9.91
CA THR A 224 17.63 23.02 -9.44
C THR A 224 17.13 22.92 -8.00
N SER A 225 17.45 23.91 -7.18
CA SER A 225 16.84 24.12 -5.87
C SER A 225 15.79 25.23 -5.95
N GLN A 226 14.64 25.03 -5.31
CA GLN A 226 13.59 26.03 -5.18
C GLN A 226 14.11 27.30 -4.48
N TYR A 227 14.94 27.11 -3.45
CA TYR A 227 15.56 28.19 -2.68
C TYR A 227 17.08 27.99 -2.66
N PRO A 228 17.82 28.56 -3.65
CA PRO A 228 19.25 28.33 -3.82
C PRO A 228 20.12 28.70 -2.62
N ASN A 229 19.64 29.59 -1.74
CA ASN A 229 20.37 30.04 -0.54
C ASN A 229 20.10 29.17 0.71
N MET A 230 19.36 28.06 0.59
CA MET A 230 19.02 27.17 1.69
C MET A 230 19.95 25.94 1.78
N ASN A 231 19.64 25.03 2.71
CA ASN A 231 20.37 23.80 2.99
C ASN A 231 20.07 22.71 1.95
N TRP A 232 20.78 22.76 0.83
CA TRP A 232 20.72 21.73 -0.21
C TRP A 232 22.08 21.51 -0.84
N ASP A 233 22.22 20.39 -1.52
CA ASP A 233 23.31 20.15 -2.46
C ASP A 233 22.85 19.18 -3.56
N GLY A 234 23.67 19.04 -4.59
CA GLY A 234 23.45 18.06 -5.63
C GLY A 234 24.71 17.80 -6.42
N GLY A 235 24.67 16.75 -7.24
CA GLY A 235 25.81 16.42 -8.06
C GLY A 235 25.52 15.30 -9.04
N GLY A 236 26.54 14.93 -9.79
CA GLY A 236 26.46 13.83 -10.73
C GLY A 236 27.83 13.29 -11.09
N ASN A 237 27.83 12.03 -11.48
CA ASN A 237 28.95 11.35 -12.12
C ASN A 237 28.40 10.60 -13.36
N PRO A 238 29.22 9.91 -14.15
CA PRO A 238 28.73 9.21 -15.33
C PRO A 238 27.65 8.14 -15.06
N GLU A 239 27.49 7.63 -13.84
CA GLU A 239 26.50 6.60 -13.51
C GLU A 239 25.15 7.19 -13.06
N TYR A 240 25.16 8.22 -12.20
CA TYR A 240 23.94 8.79 -11.64
C TYR A 240 24.10 10.27 -11.26
N VAL A 241 22.95 10.94 -11.16
CA VAL A 241 22.79 12.24 -10.49
C VAL A 241 22.17 12.04 -9.12
N TRP A 242 22.39 12.97 -8.21
CA TRP A 242 21.85 12.94 -6.86
C TRP A 242 21.48 14.33 -6.36
N VAL A 243 20.49 14.38 -5.48
CA VAL A 243 20.04 15.59 -4.79
C VAL A 243 19.94 15.32 -3.30
N SER A 244 20.29 16.30 -2.49
CA SER A 244 20.12 16.25 -1.03
C SER A 244 19.61 17.58 -0.50
N ALA A 245 18.72 17.54 0.49
CA ALA A 245 18.17 18.73 1.12
C ALA A 245 17.90 18.53 2.61
N GLY A 246 17.99 19.59 3.39
CA GLY A 246 17.80 19.58 4.83
C GLY A 246 19.09 19.51 5.64
N GLY A 247 18.96 19.44 6.96
CA GLY A 247 20.10 19.42 7.89
C GLY A 247 21.02 20.64 7.74
N ASN A 248 22.32 20.41 7.87
CA ASN A 248 23.36 21.44 7.81
C ASN A 248 24.10 21.48 6.45
N ILE A 249 23.49 20.94 5.40
CA ILE A 249 24.10 20.85 4.07
C ILE A 249 24.36 22.24 3.52
N LYS A 250 25.47 22.37 2.78
CA LYS A 250 25.81 23.58 2.03
C LYS A 250 26.00 23.21 0.56
N PRO A 251 25.49 24.01 -0.38
CA PRO A 251 25.61 23.70 -1.79
C PRO A 251 27.07 23.76 -2.23
N SER A 252 27.51 22.73 -2.94
CA SER A 252 28.81 22.67 -3.64
C SER A 252 28.69 23.07 -5.10
N ILE A 253 27.46 23.17 -5.61
CA ILE A 253 27.12 23.53 -6.99
C ILE A 253 26.17 24.73 -7.05
N ASN A 254 26.09 25.37 -8.22
CA ASN A 254 25.08 26.39 -8.47
C ASN A 254 23.74 25.74 -8.86
N SER A 255 22.63 26.33 -8.42
CA SER A 255 21.30 25.91 -8.89
C SER A 255 21.19 26.10 -10.41
N GLY A 256 20.69 25.08 -11.12
CA GLY A 256 20.63 25.02 -12.58
C GLY A 256 21.83 24.35 -13.26
N GLN A 257 22.77 23.79 -12.49
CA GLN A 257 23.90 23.05 -13.06
C GLN A 257 23.44 21.78 -13.79
N VAL A 258 24.04 21.51 -14.96
CA VAL A 258 23.73 20.35 -15.81
C VAL A 258 24.82 19.29 -15.69
N PHE A 259 24.38 18.04 -15.55
CA PHE A 259 25.24 16.86 -15.49
C PHE A 259 24.92 15.94 -16.66
N THR A 260 25.94 15.25 -17.19
CA THR A 260 25.80 14.29 -18.28
C THR A 260 26.07 12.88 -17.75
N LEU A 261 25.13 11.97 -17.98
CA LEU A 261 25.23 10.56 -17.65
C LEU A 261 25.78 9.76 -18.83
N ASN A 262 26.52 8.70 -18.55
CA ASN A 262 26.89 7.67 -19.52
C ASN A 262 25.85 6.55 -19.45
N GLN A 263 24.78 6.69 -20.21
CA GLN A 263 23.67 5.73 -20.25
C GLN A 263 23.46 5.19 -21.68
N PRO A 264 22.96 3.95 -21.84
CA PRO A 264 22.62 3.37 -23.15
C PRO A 264 21.64 4.24 -23.95
N SER A 265 21.48 3.96 -25.25
CA SER A 265 20.50 4.65 -26.12
C SER A 265 19.04 4.31 -25.81
N LYS A 266 18.79 3.15 -25.22
CA LYS A 266 17.45 2.66 -24.83
C LYS A 266 17.49 1.96 -23.47
N PRO A 267 16.37 1.89 -22.72
CA PRO A 267 16.34 1.23 -21.43
C PRO A 267 16.54 -0.29 -21.56
N ASP A 268 17.17 -0.89 -20.55
CA ASP A 268 17.01 -2.31 -20.27
C ASP A 268 15.59 -2.56 -19.76
N VAL A 269 14.76 -3.20 -20.59
CA VAL A 269 13.35 -3.46 -20.27
C VAL A 269 13.11 -4.87 -19.75
N GLY A 270 13.99 -5.83 -20.04
CA GLY A 270 13.77 -7.26 -19.80
C GLY A 270 13.20 -7.99 -21.03
N VAL A 271 12.66 -9.19 -20.81
CA VAL A 271 12.06 -10.05 -21.84
C VAL A 271 10.63 -10.39 -21.44
N LEU A 272 9.69 -10.37 -22.37
CA LEU A 272 8.34 -10.88 -22.14
C LEU A 272 8.40 -12.41 -22.11
N ASP A 273 7.95 -13.02 -21.01
CA ASP A 273 7.92 -14.47 -20.85
C ASP A 273 6.74 -14.90 -19.98
N PHE A 274 5.95 -15.87 -20.45
CA PHE A 274 4.73 -16.28 -19.77
C PHE A 274 4.40 -17.73 -20.08
N ASP A 275 3.80 -18.44 -19.13
CA ASP A 275 3.33 -19.80 -19.33
C ASP A 275 1.81 -19.87 -19.36
N ILE A 276 1.29 -20.70 -20.27
CA ILE A 276 -0.13 -21.03 -20.30
C ILE A 276 -0.39 -22.06 -19.21
N ILE A 277 -1.33 -21.77 -18.31
CA ILE A 277 -1.64 -22.60 -17.14
C ILE A 277 -2.99 -23.30 -17.25
N ASN A 278 -3.91 -22.80 -18.08
CA ASN A 278 -5.19 -23.43 -18.39
C ASN A 278 -5.56 -23.19 -19.86
N HIS A 279 -6.17 -24.18 -20.50
CA HIS A 279 -6.56 -24.14 -21.93
C HIS A 279 -7.68 -25.14 -22.24
N LYS A 280 -8.82 -24.98 -21.56
CA LYS A 280 -9.93 -25.93 -21.63
C LYS A 280 -11.15 -25.35 -22.31
N TYR A 281 -11.92 -26.19 -22.98
CA TYR A 281 -13.28 -25.87 -23.43
C TYR A 281 -14.28 -26.77 -22.71
N GLU A 282 -15.12 -26.17 -21.88
CA GLU A 282 -16.10 -26.85 -21.03
C GLU A 282 -17.39 -26.01 -20.99
N ASN A 283 -18.58 -26.62 -21.03
CA ASN A 283 -19.86 -25.92 -20.90
C ASN A 283 -20.03 -24.71 -21.85
N ASP A 284 -19.67 -24.89 -23.12
CA ASP A 284 -19.66 -23.85 -24.17
C ASP A 284 -18.79 -22.62 -23.87
N LYS A 285 -17.83 -22.78 -22.96
CA LYS A 285 -16.91 -21.74 -22.52
C LYS A 285 -15.47 -22.14 -22.76
N LEU A 286 -14.76 -21.27 -23.45
CA LEU A 286 -13.32 -21.35 -23.59
C LEU A 286 -12.65 -20.66 -22.40
N ASN A 287 -11.87 -21.45 -21.67
CA ASN A 287 -11.11 -21.04 -20.50
C ASN A 287 -9.62 -21.12 -20.81
N ILE A 288 -9.00 -19.97 -21.02
CA ILE A 288 -7.55 -19.87 -21.20
C ILE A 288 -7.01 -18.92 -20.14
N SER A 289 -5.98 -19.35 -19.41
CA SER A 289 -5.25 -18.49 -18.48
C SER A 289 -3.76 -18.71 -18.58
N TRP A 290 -3.02 -17.68 -18.21
CA TRP A 290 -1.57 -17.66 -18.24
C TRP A 290 -1.00 -16.95 -17.02
N LYS A 291 0.30 -17.12 -16.85
CA LYS A 291 1.08 -16.50 -15.79
C LYS A 291 2.36 -15.95 -16.37
N LEU A 292 2.64 -14.67 -16.11
CA LEU A 292 3.94 -14.08 -16.42
C LEU A 292 5.01 -14.70 -15.51
N ASN A 293 6.17 -15.01 -16.07
CA ASN A 293 7.31 -15.50 -15.32
C ASN A 293 7.93 -14.37 -14.49
N ASN A 294 8.65 -14.71 -13.42
CA ASN A 294 9.03 -13.75 -12.37
C ASN A 294 9.76 -12.49 -12.89
N GLU A 295 10.65 -12.64 -13.88
CA GLU A 295 11.44 -11.54 -14.46
C GLU A 295 10.83 -11.02 -15.77
N SER A 296 9.64 -11.49 -16.14
CA SER A 296 8.96 -11.07 -17.36
C SER A 296 8.66 -9.58 -17.35
N THR A 297 8.75 -8.94 -18.51
CA THR A 297 8.14 -7.62 -18.70
C THR A 297 6.63 -7.68 -18.44
N PRO A 298 6.01 -6.57 -18.00
CA PRO A 298 4.58 -6.53 -17.72
C PRO A 298 3.79 -6.68 -19.01
N GLN A 299 2.74 -7.49 -18.99
CA GLN A 299 1.72 -7.47 -20.03
C GLN A 299 1.09 -6.08 -20.11
N PHE A 300 0.89 -5.62 -21.34
CA PHE A 300 0.15 -4.40 -21.65
C PHE A 300 -1.19 -4.69 -22.31
N LYS A 301 -1.19 -5.61 -23.28
CA LYS A 301 -2.39 -6.07 -23.98
C LYS A 301 -2.27 -7.57 -24.29
N GLY A 302 -3.41 -8.25 -24.34
CA GLY A 302 -3.50 -9.61 -24.82
C GLY A 302 -4.44 -9.73 -26.01
N LYS A 303 -4.17 -10.71 -26.85
CA LYS A 303 -5.04 -11.14 -27.95
C LYS A 303 -5.07 -12.65 -28.00
N ILE A 304 -6.25 -13.22 -28.17
CA ILE A 304 -6.44 -14.65 -28.39
C ILE A 304 -7.15 -14.85 -29.72
N GLU A 305 -6.59 -15.71 -30.57
CA GLU A 305 -7.18 -16.11 -31.85
C GLU A 305 -7.45 -17.62 -31.86
N ILE A 306 -8.67 -18.00 -32.22
CA ILE A 306 -9.11 -19.40 -32.20
C ILE A 306 -9.23 -19.94 -33.63
N TYR A 307 -8.77 -21.17 -33.85
CA TYR A 307 -8.72 -21.85 -35.13
C TYR A 307 -9.26 -23.28 -35.05
N LYS A 308 -9.76 -23.78 -36.19
CA LYS A 308 -10.18 -25.19 -36.38
C LYS A 308 -9.14 -26.02 -37.13
N ASN A 309 -7.88 -25.57 -37.19
CA ASN A 309 -6.80 -26.22 -37.93
C ASN A 309 -5.46 -26.05 -37.19
N SER A 310 -4.62 -27.08 -37.23
CA SER A 310 -3.35 -27.13 -36.49
C SER A 310 -2.28 -26.19 -37.03
N SER A 311 -2.38 -25.75 -38.29
CA SER A 311 -1.49 -24.72 -38.83
C SER A 311 -1.83 -23.31 -38.34
N MET A 312 -3.03 -23.11 -37.79
CA MET A 312 -3.58 -21.80 -37.37
C MET A 312 -3.43 -20.73 -38.46
N GLU A 313 -3.68 -21.15 -39.69
CA GLU A 313 -3.68 -20.29 -40.88
C GLU A 313 -5.10 -19.85 -41.25
N GLY A 314 -5.20 -18.73 -41.96
CA GLY A 314 -6.47 -18.17 -42.41
C GLY A 314 -7.17 -17.30 -41.35
N LYS A 315 -8.49 -17.12 -41.51
CA LYS A 315 -9.31 -16.29 -40.61
C LYS A 315 -9.63 -17.05 -39.33
N ALA A 316 -9.29 -16.47 -38.18
CA ALA A 316 -9.70 -16.99 -36.88
C ALA A 316 -11.24 -17.07 -36.78
N ILE A 317 -11.76 -18.13 -36.18
CA ILE A 317 -13.22 -18.30 -35.95
C ILE A 317 -13.71 -17.36 -34.85
N LYS A 318 -12.83 -16.97 -33.93
CA LYS A 318 -13.05 -15.97 -32.90
C LYS A 318 -11.73 -15.28 -32.61
N THR A 319 -11.82 -13.97 -32.41
CA THR A 319 -10.72 -13.14 -31.92
C THR A 319 -11.21 -12.42 -30.68
N ILE A 320 -10.39 -12.45 -29.63
CA ILE A 320 -10.58 -11.71 -28.38
C ILE A 320 -9.38 -10.79 -28.28
N ASP A 321 -9.57 -9.48 -28.41
CA ASP A 321 -8.50 -8.48 -28.56
C ASP A 321 -8.59 -7.32 -27.56
N ASN A 322 -9.50 -7.42 -26.59
CA ASN A 322 -9.74 -6.45 -25.53
C ASN A 322 -9.15 -6.87 -24.16
N ILE A 323 -8.18 -7.80 -24.16
CA ILE A 323 -7.56 -8.30 -22.93
C ILE A 323 -6.63 -7.23 -22.36
N LYS A 324 -7.01 -6.70 -21.19
CA LYS A 324 -6.32 -5.59 -20.51
C LYS A 324 -5.00 -6.03 -19.87
N SER A 325 -4.15 -5.06 -19.53
CA SER A 325 -2.85 -5.28 -18.87
C SER A 325 -2.94 -6.09 -17.57
N TYR A 326 -4.03 -5.94 -16.84
CA TYR A 326 -4.29 -6.58 -15.54
C TYR A 326 -5.18 -7.84 -15.63
N LYS A 327 -5.37 -8.41 -16.82
CA LYS A 327 -6.13 -9.65 -17.04
C LYS A 327 -5.21 -10.75 -17.54
N ASN A 328 -5.19 -11.87 -16.86
CA ASN A 328 -4.36 -13.03 -17.21
C ASN A 328 -5.18 -14.29 -17.51
N GLU A 329 -6.48 -14.12 -17.72
CA GLU A 329 -7.42 -15.18 -18.03
C GLU A 329 -8.59 -14.67 -18.86
N ILE A 330 -9.21 -15.59 -19.59
CA ILE A 330 -10.48 -15.41 -20.27
C ILE A 330 -11.43 -16.55 -19.91
N ASN A 331 -12.72 -16.24 -19.91
CA ASN A 331 -13.83 -17.19 -19.85
C ASN A 331 -14.85 -16.71 -20.88
N GLU A 332 -14.74 -17.23 -22.10
CA GLU A 332 -15.46 -16.70 -23.27
C GLU A 332 -16.45 -17.72 -23.79
N GLU A 333 -17.71 -17.29 -23.95
CA GLU A 333 -18.74 -18.10 -24.56
C GLU A 333 -18.50 -18.19 -26.07
N ILE A 334 -18.35 -19.42 -26.57
CA ILE A 334 -18.12 -19.67 -27.98
C ILE A 334 -18.84 -20.95 -28.38
N SER A 335 -19.74 -20.86 -29.36
CA SER A 335 -20.41 -22.02 -29.93
C SER A 335 -19.46 -22.72 -30.89
N LEU A 336 -19.02 -23.94 -30.55
CA LEU A 336 -18.18 -24.78 -31.39
C LEU A 336 -18.95 -26.03 -31.84
N ASP A 337 -19.06 -26.24 -33.15
CA ASP A 337 -19.76 -27.42 -33.72
C ASP A 337 -19.04 -28.75 -33.39
N SER A 338 -17.73 -28.67 -33.14
CA SER A 338 -16.83 -29.75 -32.74
C SER A 338 -15.73 -29.17 -31.87
N THR A 339 -15.32 -29.92 -30.86
CA THR A 339 -14.25 -29.54 -29.94
C THR A 339 -12.90 -30.17 -30.29
N ASN A 340 -12.91 -31.21 -31.14
CA ASN A 340 -11.68 -31.80 -31.68
C ASN A 340 -11.02 -30.85 -32.68
N GLY A 341 -9.70 -30.72 -32.60
CA GLY A 341 -8.89 -29.94 -33.53
C GLY A 341 -9.09 -28.43 -33.40
N ILE A 342 -9.33 -27.95 -32.18
CA ILE A 342 -9.39 -26.52 -31.84
C ILE A 342 -8.03 -26.09 -31.33
N TYR A 343 -7.52 -24.99 -31.89
CA TYR A 343 -6.21 -24.44 -31.55
C TYR A 343 -6.36 -22.96 -31.21
N ALA A 344 -5.52 -22.46 -30.30
CA ALA A 344 -5.46 -21.04 -29.96
C ALA A 344 -4.05 -20.49 -30.07
N LYS A 345 -3.96 -19.26 -30.60
CA LYS A 345 -2.80 -18.37 -30.45
C LYS A 345 -3.06 -17.43 -29.29
N VAL A 346 -2.25 -17.53 -28.25
CA VAL A 346 -2.20 -16.57 -27.13
C VAL A 346 -1.07 -15.59 -27.42
N ILE A 347 -1.43 -14.36 -27.74
CA ILE A 347 -0.51 -13.30 -28.17
C ILE A 347 -0.50 -12.23 -27.09
N ILE A 348 0.63 -12.08 -26.40
CA ILE A 348 0.81 -11.05 -25.38
C ILE A 348 1.72 -9.96 -25.93
N THR A 349 1.30 -8.71 -25.76
CA THR A 349 2.12 -7.53 -26.02
C THR A 349 2.50 -6.91 -24.68
N ASP A 350 3.79 -6.70 -24.44
CA ASP A 350 4.28 -6.12 -23.19
C ASP A 350 4.20 -4.58 -23.16
N LEU A 351 4.56 -4.01 -22.01
CA LEU A 351 4.63 -2.57 -21.75
C LEU A 351 5.46 -1.79 -22.78
N PHE A 352 6.37 -2.44 -23.49
CA PHE A 352 7.32 -1.84 -24.42
C PHE A 352 7.08 -2.27 -25.89
N ASP A 353 5.91 -2.88 -26.14
CA ASP A 353 5.44 -3.38 -27.44
C ASP A 353 6.20 -4.59 -28.00
N ASN A 354 6.94 -5.32 -27.15
CA ASN A 354 7.42 -6.64 -27.53
C ASN A 354 6.25 -7.63 -27.55
N ILE A 355 6.23 -8.53 -28.54
CA ILE A 355 5.16 -9.49 -28.74
C ILE A 355 5.71 -10.90 -28.57
N VAL A 356 5.02 -11.71 -27.77
CA VAL A 356 5.25 -13.15 -27.67
C VAL A 356 3.96 -13.89 -27.97
N GLU A 357 4.05 -14.87 -28.86
CA GLU A 357 2.97 -15.77 -29.23
C GLU A 357 3.26 -17.17 -28.67
N LYS A 358 2.27 -17.76 -28.00
CA LYS A 358 2.26 -19.19 -27.66
C LYS A 358 1.05 -19.84 -28.29
N THR A 359 1.26 -21.02 -28.87
CA THR A 359 0.21 -21.82 -29.50
C THR A 359 -0.13 -23.01 -28.64
N ILE A 360 -1.42 -23.37 -28.62
CA ILE A 360 -1.96 -24.49 -27.84
C ILE A 360 -3.03 -25.19 -28.64
N GLU A 361 -3.08 -26.51 -28.54
CA GLU A 361 -4.29 -27.28 -28.81
C GLU A 361 -5.19 -27.16 -27.59
N ILE A 362 -6.47 -26.89 -27.78
CA ILE A 362 -7.43 -26.77 -26.69
C ILE A 362 -7.81 -28.18 -26.25
N ASN A 363 -7.60 -28.46 -24.97
CA ASN A 363 -8.10 -29.68 -24.36
C ASN A 363 -9.60 -29.55 -24.28
N SER A 364 -10.29 -30.13 -25.25
CA SER A 364 -11.67 -30.46 -25.06
C SER A 364 -11.71 -31.70 -24.20
N ASP A 365 -12.43 -31.66 -23.09
CA ASP A 365 -13.03 -32.91 -22.63
C ASP A 365 -13.79 -33.48 -23.83
N GLU A 366 -13.59 -34.76 -24.14
CA GLU A 366 -14.40 -35.47 -25.12
C GLU A 366 -15.83 -35.04 -24.91
N LYS A 367 -16.45 -34.46 -25.95
CA LYS A 367 -17.84 -34.01 -25.97
C LYS A 367 -18.66 -34.91 -25.02
N PRO A 368 -19.12 -34.42 -23.85
CA PRO A 368 -19.99 -35.22 -23.02
C PRO A 368 -21.24 -35.44 -23.87
N GLY A 369 -21.41 -36.67 -24.36
CA GLY A 369 -22.69 -37.09 -24.87
C GLY A 369 -23.72 -36.78 -23.78
N ASP A 370 -24.79 -36.08 -24.17
CA ASP A 370 -26.02 -35.85 -23.41
C ASP A 370 -25.96 -36.31 -21.95
N ASN A 371 -25.62 -35.41 -21.04
CA ASN A 371 -26.28 -35.32 -19.74
C ASN A 371 -25.92 -33.98 -19.13
N LYS A 372 -26.84 -33.02 -19.27
CA LYS A 372 -26.83 -31.82 -18.43
C LYS A 372 -26.96 -32.32 -16.99
N ASP A 373 -25.86 -32.30 -16.26
CA ASP A 373 -25.89 -32.65 -14.85
C ASP A 373 -26.70 -31.59 -14.11
N THR A 374 -27.83 -32.03 -13.56
CA THR A 374 -28.80 -31.20 -12.85
C THR A 374 -28.95 -31.64 -11.39
N GLU A 375 -28.22 -32.68 -10.99
CA GLU A 375 -28.23 -33.15 -9.62
C GLU A 375 -27.26 -32.30 -8.82
N ALA A 376 -27.68 -31.84 -7.64
CA ALA A 376 -26.79 -31.09 -6.76
C ALA A 376 -25.99 -32.07 -5.88
N PRO A 377 -24.73 -31.75 -5.56
CA PRO A 377 -23.98 -32.52 -4.59
C PRO A 377 -24.72 -32.69 -3.27
N THR A 378 -24.42 -33.78 -2.57
CA THR A 378 -24.87 -33.94 -1.18
C THR A 378 -24.23 -32.89 -0.26
N SER A 379 -24.90 -32.50 0.83
CA SER A 379 -24.34 -31.56 1.82
C SER A 379 -23.13 -32.18 2.53
N PRO A 380 -22.03 -31.43 2.75
CA PRO A 380 -20.86 -31.94 3.49
C PRO A 380 -21.28 -32.43 4.88
N LYS A 381 -20.86 -33.62 5.30
CA LYS A 381 -21.27 -34.20 6.60
C LYS A 381 -20.19 -34.02 7.66
N ASN A 382 -20.55 -34.21 8.92
CA ASN A 382 -19.61 -34.23 10.06
C ASN A 382 -18.67 -33.02 10.15
N ILE A 383 -19.17 -31.85 9.78
CA ILE A 383 -18.40 -30.61 9.82
C ILE A 383 -18.03 -30.25 11.27
N LYS A 384 -16.76 -29.91 11.48
CA LYS A 384 -16.20 -29.49 12.75
C LYS A 384 -15.10 -28.45 12.55
N ALA A 385 -14.97 -27.55 13.51
CA ALA A 385 -13.82 -26.67 13.63
C ALA A 385 -12.78 -27.31 14.55
N VAL A 386 -11.53 -27.34 14.10
CA VAL A 386 -10.37 -27.86 14.83
C VAL A 386 -9.23 -26.84 14.78
N ASN A 387 -8.14 -27.10 15.52
CA ASN A 387 -6.95 -26.23 15.55
C ASN A 387 -7.29 -24.75 15.83
N ILE A 388 -8.30 -24.51 16.67
CA ILE A 388 -8.79 -23.16 16.96
C ILE A 388 -7.73 -22.42 17.79
N THR A 389 -7.32 -21.26 17.29
CA THR A 389 -6.43 -20.30 17.95
C THR A 389 -7.20 -19.01 18.25
N GLU A 390 -6.49 -17.95 18.60
CA GLU A 390 -7.04 -16.61 18.80
C GLU A 390 -7.46 -15.96 17.47
N THR A 391 -6.73 -16.25 16.39
CA THR A 391 -6.91 -15.55 15.09
C THR A 391 -7.05 -16.52 13.91
N SER A 392 -7.16 -17.82 14.16
CA SER A 392 -7.34 -18.84 13.13
C SER A 392 -8.14 -20.04 13.62
N ALA A 393 -8.66 -20.82 12.68
CA ALA A 393 -9.25 -22.13 12.90
C ALA A 393 -9.15 -22.95 11.60
N GLN A 394 -9.35 -24.26 11.68
CA GLN A 394 -9.46 -25.10 10.48
C GLN A 394 -10.80 -25.83 10.51
N LEU A 395 -11.55 -25.78 9.41
CA LEU A 395 -12.74 -26.61 9.23
C LEU A 395 -12.34 -27.95 8.63
N GLN A 396 -12.95 -29.02 9.12
CA GLN A 396 -12.86 -30.38 8.59
C GLN A 396 -14.26 -30.96 8.45
N PHE A 397 -14.52 -31.67 7.35
CA PHE A 397 -15.81 -32.32 7.08
C PHE A 397 -15.60 -33.58 6.23
N ASP A 398 -16.62 -34.41 6.14
CA ASP A 398 -16.62 -35.56 5.22
C ASP A 398 -16.91 -35.10 3.79
N PRO A 399 -16.33 -35.76 2.78
CA PRO A 399 -16.55 -35.41 1.39
C PRO A 399 -18.02 -35.56 1.01
N SER A 400 -18.50 -34.61 0.22
CA SER A 400 -19.76 -34.72 -0.50
C SER A 400 -19.62 -35.69 -1.67
N THR A 401 -20.71 -36.37 -1.99
CA THR A 401 -20.86 -37.15 -3.23
C THR A 401 -21.81 -36.46 -4.19
N ASP A 402 -21.59 -36.72 -5.48
CA ASP A 402 -22.36 -36.24 -6.60
C ASP A 402 -22.33 -37.31 -7.71
N ASN A 403 -23.30 -37.29 -8.63
CA ASN A 403 -23.41 -38.23 -9.74
C ASN A 403 -22.29 -38.06 -10.79
N VAL A 404 -21.74 -36.85 -10.96
CA VAL A 404 -20.62 -36.55 -11.86
C VAL A 404 -19.35 -36.24 -11.07
N GLY A 405 -19.44 -35.42 -10.04
CA GLY A 405 -18.33 -35.16 -9.14
C GLY A 405 -18.40 -33.79 -8.46
N VAL A 406 -17.82 -33.71 -7.25
CA VAL A 406 -17.73 -32.47 -6.49
C VAL A 406 -16.47 -31.72 -6.88
N SER A 407 -16.62 -30.47 -7.33
CA SER A 407 -15.53 -29.59 -7.74
C SER A 407 -14.87 -28.88 -6.56
N LYS A 408 -15.66 -28.30 -5.64
CA LYS A 408 -15.14 -27.49 -4.52
C LYS A 408 -16.14 -27.30 -3.39
N TYR A 409 -15.66 -26.74 -2.29
CA TYR A 409 -16.45 -26.31 -1.13
C TYR A 409 -16.28 -24.81 -0.90
N TRP A 410 -17.38 -24.12 -0.60
CA TRP A 410 -17.38 -22.70 -0.18
C TRP A 410 -17.74 -22.56 1.28
N VAL A 411 -17.07 -21.63 1.96
CA VAL A 411 -17.33 -21.24 3.34
C VAL A 411 -17.84 -19.81 3.39
N TRP A 412 -18.94 -19.60 4.09
CA TRP A 412 -19.62 -18.32 4.19
C TRP A 412 -20.05 -18.04 5.63
N ASP A 413 -19.91 -16.80 6.07
CA ASP A 413 -20.41 -16.32 7.36
C ASP A 413 -21.89 -15.93 7.19
N ASP A 414 -22.77 -16.73 7.76
CA ASP A 414 -24.21 -16.57 7.57
C ASP A 414 -24.79 -15.38 8.34
N ILE A 415 -24.15 -14.99 9.46
CA ILE A 415 -24.59 -13.86 10.28
C ILE A 415 -24.22 -12.55 9.59
N ASN A 416 -22.96 -12.43 9.18
CA ASN A 416 -22.44 -11.20 8.57
C ASN A 416 -22.61 -11.16 7.05
N LYS A 417 -23.22 -12.19 6.46
CA LYS A 417 -23.42 -12.37 5.02
C LYS A 417 -22.13 -12.12 4.22
N LYS A 418 -21.04 -12.75 4.64
CA LYS A 418 -19.69 -12.52 4.09
C LYS A 418 -19.06 -13.82 3.59
N TYR A 419 -18.50 -13.80 2.39
CA TYR A 419 -17.65 -14.90 1.89
C TYR A 419 -16.36 -15.00 2.70
N ILE A 420 -16.01 -16.23 3.12
CA ILE A 420 -14.82 -16.49 3.92
C ILE A 420 -13.72 -17.17 3.11
N GLY A 421 -14.06 -18.10 2.21
CA GLY A 421 -13.09 -18.78 1.36
C GLY A 421 -13.62 -20.05 0.69
N SER A 422 -12.75 -20.74 -0.04
CA SER A 422 -13.05 -22.02 -0.71
C SER A 422 -11.90 -23.02 -0.60
N SER A 423 -12.21 -24.31 -0.75
CA SER A 423 -11.24 -25.39 -0.85
C SER A 423 -11.72 -26.48 -1.78
N GLU A 424 -10.82 -27.12 -2.51
CA GLU A 424 -11.10 -28.35 -3.29
C GLU A 424 -10.99 -29.60 -2.41
N ASN A 425 -10.44 -29.46 -1.21
CA ASN A 425 -10.27 -30.54 -0.24
C ASN A 425 -11.35 -30.47 0.85
N THR A 426 -11.43 -31.51 1.66
CA THR A 426 -12.32 -31.61 2.81
C THR A 426 -11.84 -30.85 4.06
N THR A 427 -10.88 -29.95 3.87
CA THR A 427 -10.32 -29.08 4.90
C THR A 427 -10.23 -27.64 4.41
N VAL A 428 -10.52 -26.67 5.29
CA VAL A 428 -10.44 -25.23 5.00
C VAL A 428 -9.75 -24.50 6.13
N ASP A 429 -8.65 -23.81 5.83
CA ASP A 429 -7.96 -22.95 6.80
C ASP A 429 -8.58 -21.56 6.86
N LEU A 430 -9.03 -21.17 8.06
CA LEU A 430 -9.56 -19.85 8.36
C LEU A 430 -8.47 -19.02 9.04
N LYS A 431 -8.18 -17.83 8.50
CA LYS A 431 -7.17 -16.90 9.00
C LYS A 431 -7.80 -15.54 9.31
N ASP A 432 -7.05 -14.68 9.98
CA ASP A 432 -7.43 -13.30 10.30
C ASP A 432 -8.77 -13.18 11.06
N LEU A 433 -9.06 -14.18 11.91
CA LEU A 433 -10.20 -14.16 12.81
C LEU A 433 -9.93 -13.21 13.99
N LYS A 434 -10.99 -12.68 14.60
CA LYS A 434 -10.91 -11.89 15.83
C LYS A 434 -10.86 -12.84 17.03
N SER A 435 -10.05 -12.51 18.03
CA SER A 435 -9.99 -13.24 19.31
C SER A 435 -11.31 -13.14 20.08
N ASN A 436 -11.58 -14.11 20.94
CA ASN A 436 -12.78 -14.20 21.77
C ASN A 436 -14.11 -14.01 21.01
N THR A 437 -14.18 -14.39 19.73
CA THR A 437 -15.30 -14.11 18.84
C THR A 437 -15.99 -15.41 18.43
N GLU A 438 -17.31 -15.45 18.53
CA GLU A 438 -18.14 -16.57 18.07
C GLU A 438 -18.38 -16.44 16.56
N TYR A 439 -18.09 -17.52 15.84
CA TYR A 439 -18.29 -17.66 14.41
C TYR A 439 -19.35 -18.71 14.15
N SER A 440 -20.32 -18.38 13.29
CA SER A 440 -21.30 -19.34 12.76
C SER A 440 -21.22 -19.33 11.24
N LEU A 441 -20.67 -20.41 10.69
CA LEU A 441 -20.33 -20.53 9.28
C LEU A 441 -21.19 -21.61 8.60
N ILE A 442 -21.43 -21.41 7.31
CA ILE A 442 -22.02 -22.40 6.42
C ILE A 442 -20.98 -22.92 5.44
N VAL A 443 -21.07 -24.20 5.10
CA VAL A 443 -20.28 -24.85 4.06
C VAL A 443 -21.20 -25.50 3.04
N ARG A 444 -20.93 -25.27 1.75
CA ARG A 444 -21.64 -25.87 0.61
C ARG A 444 -20.65 -26.54 -0.33
N ALA A 445 -21.05 -27.67 -0.89
CA ALA A 445 -20.35 -28.35 -1.98
C ALA A 445 -20.90 -27.85 -3.31
N PHE A 446 -20.03 -27.77 -4.32
CA PHE A 446 -20.36 -27.41 -5.69
C PHE A 446 -19.83 -28.48 -6.63
N ASP A 447 -20.62 -28.89 -7.63
CA ASP A 447 -20.18 -29.74 -8.72
C ASP A 447 -19.52 -28.92 -9.85
N VAL A 448 -19.13 -29.61 -10.92
CA VAL A 448 -18.56 -29.00 -12.14
C VAL A 448 -19.62 -28.27 -12.98
N ALA A 449 -20.90 -28.65 -12.86
CA ALA A 449 -22.03 -28.03 -13.56
C ALA A 449 -22.54 -26.73 -12.89
N GLY A 450 -22.06 -26.42 -11.68
CA GLY A 450 -22.44 -25.25 -10.89
C GLY A 450 -23.63 -25.47 -9.95
N ASN A 451 -24.17 -26.69 -9.82
CA ASN A 451 -25.16 -26.98 -8.78
C ASN A 451 -24.49 -26.98 -7.40
N TYR A 452 -25.23 -26.61 -6.36
CA TYR A 452 -24.71 -26.53 -5.00
C TYR A 452 -25.60 -27.25 -3.99
N SER A 453 -24.95 -27.84 -3.01
CA SER A 453 -25.63 -28.60 -1.97
C SER A 453 -26.40 -27.71 -0.98
N LEU A 454 -27.29 -28.35 -0.21
CA LEU A 454 -27.83 -27.74 1.01
C LEU A 454 -26.68 -27.39 1.98
N PRO A 455 -26.80 -26.28 2.73
CA PRO A 455 -25.74 -25.82 3.63
C PRO A 455 -25.57 -26.75 4.83
N SER A 456 -24.32 -26.96 5.22
CA SER A 456 -23.94 -27.53 6.52
C SER A 456 -23.41 -26.44 7.43
N TYR A 457 -23.79 -26.47 8.70
CA TYR A 457 -23.50 -25.40 9.67
C TYR A 457 -22.42 -25.84 10.66
N VAL A 458 -21.53 -24.91 10.99
CA VAL A 458 -20.56 -25.08 12.08
C VAL A 458 -20.44 -23.80 12.87
N SER A 459 -20.48 -23.93 14.19
CA SER A 459 -20.22 -22.81 15.10
C SER A 459 -19.03 -23.13 16.00
N PHE A 460 -18.18 -22.14 16.21
CA PHE A 460 -17.04 -22.22 17.11
C PHE A 460 -16.67 -20.84 17.63
N LYS A 461 -15.92 -20.79 18.73
CA LYS A 461 -15.43 -19.54 19.31
C LYS A 461 -13.91 -19.55 19.27
N THR A 462 -13.31 -18.49 18.74
CA THR A 462 -11.85 -18.32 18.82
C THR A 462 -11.42 -18.20 20.28
N LYS A 463 -10.17 -18.59 20.55
CA LYS A 463 -9.63 -18.46 21.90
C LYS A 463 -9.59 -17.00 22.32
N GLU A 464 -9.70 -16.77 23.62
CA GLU A 464 -9.42 -15.46 24.19
C GLU A 464 -8.00 -15.07 23.84
N ASP A 465 -7.81 -13.79 23.54
CA ASP A 465 -6.51 -13.18 23.27
C ASP A 465 -5.58 -13.48 24.45
N ASN A 466 -4.67 -14.46 24.30
CA ASN A 466 -3.49 -14.48 25.14
C ASN A 466 -2.56 -13.43 24.55
N GLU A 467 -2.87 -12.16 24.81
CA GLU A 467 -1.87 -11.11 24.76
C GLU A 467 -0.77 -11.52 25.76
N SER A 468 0.17 -12.35 25.32
CA SER A 468 1.58 -12.16 25.68
C SER A 468 2.07 -10.94 24.89
N THR A 469 1.44 -9.78 25.10
CA THR A 469 2.22 -8.56 25.11
C THR A 469 3.14 -8.72 26.31
N ASN A 470 4.42 -8.38 26.15
CA ASN A 470 5.28 -8.16 27.30
C ASN A 470 4.57 -7.12 28.18
N ASN A 471 3.85 -7.59 29.20
CA ASN A 471 3.16 -6.72 30.14
C ASN A 471 4.19 -5.92 30.95
N THR A 472 5.50 -6.12 30.77
CA THR A 472 6.54 -5.30 31.35
C THR A 472 6.30 -3.81 31.08
N TRP A 473 6.24 -3.01 32.14
CA TRP A 473 6.17 -1.56 32.04
C TRP A 473 7.35 -1.03 31.20
N ASN A 474 7.06 -0.10 30.29
CA ASN A 474 8.02 0.44 29.34
C ASN A 474 8.04 1.97 29.44
N ALA A 475 9.20 2.53 29.72
CA ALA A 475 9.40 3.96 29.91
C ALA A 475 9.15 4.81 28.64
N HIS A 476 9.10 4.22 27.45
CA HIS A 476 9.04 4.96 26.17
C HIS A 476 7.65 4.98 25.54
N ILE A 477 6.64 4.41 26.17
CA ILE A 477 5.28 4.34 25.63
C ILE A 477 4.29 5.09 26.50
N ASN A 478 3.33 5.74 25.86
CA ASN A 478 2.14 6.25 26.54
C ASN A 478 1.17 5.09 26.81
N TYR A 479 0.40 5.18 27.89
CA TYR A 479 -0.68 4.27 28.24
C TYR A 479 -2.01 5.02 28.18
N PRO A 480 -2.58 5.19 26.97
CA PRO A 480 -3.71 6.10 26.75
C PRO A 480 -5.07 5.54 27.17
N ILE A 481 -5.18 4.21 27.34
CA ILE A 481 -6.42 3.49 27.64
C ILE A 481 -6.40 3.07 29.11
N THR A 482 -7.42 3.44 29.88
CA THR A 482 -7.62 3.02 31.28
C THR A 482 -7.78 1.51 31.41
N GLY A 483 -7.30 0.93 32.51
CA GLY A 483 -7.45 -0.51 32.77
C GLY A 483 -6.40 -1.40 32.12
N LYS A 484 -5.37 -0.82 31.47
CA LYS A 484 -4.24 -1.59 30.95
C LYS A 484 -3.34 -2.03 32.10
N LYS A 485 -3.04 -3.33 32.14
CA LYS A 485 -2.17 -3.94 33.14
C LYS A 485 -0.72 -4.01 32.68
N VAL A 486 0.21 -3.75 33.59
CA VAL A 486 1.65 -3.86 33.39
C VAL A 486 2.34 -4.54 34.57
N VAL A 487 3.53 -5.10 34.35
CA VAL A 487 4.41 -5.69 35.35
C VAL A 487 5.64 -4.79 35.49
N PHE A 488 5.93 -4.32 36.70
CA PHE A 488 7.12 -3.53 37.01
C PHE A 488 7.71 -4.03 38.32
N GLU A 489 9.00 -4.40 38.31
CA GLU A 489 9.72 -4.90 39.48
C GLU A 489 9.00 -6.08 40.19
N GLY A 490 8.37 -6.97 39.42
CA GLY A 490 7.64 -8.14 39.94
C GLY A 490 6.23 -7.86 40.46
N ASN A 491 5.79 -6.59 40.46
CA ASN A 491 4.44 -6.16 40.82
C ASN A 491 3.59 -5.92 39.57
N THR A 492 2.29 -6.23 39.64
CA THR A 492 1.31 -5.92 38.58
C THR A 492 0.55 -4.65 38.94
N TYR A 493 0.49 -3.71 38.00
CA TYR A 493 -0.22 -2.46 38.12
C TYR A 493 -1.25 -2.30 37.00
N GLU A 494 -2.24 -1.45 37.21
CA GLU A 494 -3.27 -1.06 36.26
C GLU A 494 -3.36 0.46 36.23
N ASN A 495 -3.45 1.08 35.05
CA ASN A 495 -3.58 2.53 34.98
C ASN A 495 -5.02 3.01 35.23
N ASN A 496 -5.17 3.99 36.11
CA ASN A 496 -6.45 4.63 36.42
C ASN A 496 -6.89 5.65 35.34
N TRP A 497 -5.96 6.23 34.59
CA TRP A 497 -6.17 7.22 33.52
C TRP A 497 -5.04 7.16 32.49
N TRP A 498 -5.05 8.08 31.52
CA TRP A 498 -3.95 8.23 30.56
C TRP A 498 -2.62 8.50 31.27
N ILE A 499 -1.60 7.68 31.03
CA ILE A 499 -0.26 7.88 31.58
C ILE A 499 0.75 8.18 30.46
N ASN A 500 1.49 9.27 30.59
CA ASN A 500 2.56 9.61 29.65
C ASN A 500 3.77 8.70 29.81
N ALA A 501 4.53 8.52 28.73
CA ALA A 501 5.81 7.84 28.74
C ALA A 501 6.73 8.39 29.84
N GLY A 502 7.40 7.47 30.56
CA GLY A 502 8.36 7.78 31.61
C GLY A 502 7.79 7.80 33.03
N VAL A 503 6.47 7.85 33.22
CA VAL A 503 5.85 7.79 34.55
C VAL A 503 5.87 6.35 35.07
N LYS A 504 6.70 6.10 36.09
CA LYS A 504 6.94 4.78 36.69
C LYS A 504 5.82 4.37 37.65
N PRO A 505 5.46 3.07 37.73
CA PRO A 505 4.65 2.55 38.82
C PRO A 505 5.39 2.66 40.15
N ASP A 506 4.65 2.97 41.22
CA ASP A 506 5.20 3.10 42.57
C ASP A 506 4.42 2.18 43.52
N PRO A 507 5.05 1.16 44.13
CA PRO A 507 4.37 0.23 45.04
C PRO A 507 3.85 0.91 46.32
N ARG A 508 4.34 2.12 46.64
CA ARG A 508 3.86 2.93 47.78
C ARG A 508 2.54 3.63 47.46
N ASP A 509 2.28 3.91 46.18
CA ASP A 509 1.05 4.56 45.68
C ASP A 509 0.01 3.50 45.28
N ARG A 510 -0.44 2.69 46.24
CA ARG A 510 -1.28 1.50 45.98
C ARG A 510 -2.53 1.80 45.16
N GLN A 511 -3.16 2.95 45.41
CA GLN A 511 -4.37 3.34 44.68
C GLN A 511 -4.08 4.06 43.36
N GLY A 512 -2.81 4.31 43.02
CA GLY A 512 -2.41 5.01 41.81
C GLY A 512 -2.83 6.48 41.79
N LYS A 513 -2.93 7.13 42.94
CA LYS A 513 -3.41 8.52 43.09
C LYS A 513 -2.33 9.53 42.67
N SER A 514 -1.07 9.15 42.83
CA SER A 514 0.09 10.03 42.57
C SER A 514 0.66 9.82 41.18
N THR A 515 0.77 8.55 40.75
CA THR A 515 1.41 8.14 39.51
C THR A 515 0.42 7.74 38.41
N GLY A 516 -0.84 7.50 38.77
CA GLY A 516 -1.83 6.88 37.90
C GLY A 516 -1.79 5.35 37.89
N TRP A 517 -0.75 4.72 38.45
CA TRP A 517 -0.59 3.27 38.48
C TRP A 517 -1.12 2.67 39.77
N LYS A 518 -2.29 2.03 39.69
CA LYS A 518 -2.89 1.29 40.81
C LYS A 518 -2.25 -0.09 40.93
N LEU A 519 -1.76 -0.45 42.10
CA LEU A 519 -1.21 -1.77 42.37
C LEU A 519 -2.34 -2.82 42.42
N ILE A 520 -2.21 -3.88 41.60
CA ILE A 520 -3.17 -4.98 41.49
C ILE A 520 -2.68 -6.22 42.25
N SER A 521 -1.39 -6.58 42.12
CA SER A 521 -0.82 -7.75 42.80
C SER A 521 0.70 -7.67 42.97
N GLY A 522 1.20 -8.22 44.07
CA GLY A 522 2.63 -8.27 44.44
C GLY A 522 2.90 -7.61 45.81
N PRO A 523 4.12 -7.69 46.36
CA PRO A 523 4.41 -7.18 47.71
C PRO A 523 4.31 -5.64 47.75
N ALA A 524 3.29 -5.13 48.43
CA ALA A 524 3.26 -3.73 48.86
C ALA A 524 4.33 -3.50 49.94
N LEU A 525 4.99 -2.33 49.90
CA LEU A 525 5.89 -1.91 50.98
C LEU A 525 5.03 -1.42 52.15
N ASP A 526 5.15 -2.08 53.31
CA ASP A 526 4.49 -1.81 54.60
C ASP A 526 3.08 -1.19 54.51
N ASP A 527 2.06 -2.04 54.69
CA ASP A 527 0.65 -1.64 54.63
C ASP A 527 0.38 -0.43 55.56
N ASN A 528 0.02 0.69 54.92
CA ASN A 528 -0.32 1.99 55.49
C ASN A 528 0.84 2.89 55.93
N ALA A 529 2.12 2.64 55.61
CA ALA A 529 3.16 3.62 55.94
C ALA A 529 2.94 5.00 55.26
N TRP A 530 3.24 6.09 55.98
CA TRP A 530 3.22 7.43 55.37
C TRP A 530 4.50 7.70 54.57
N TYR A 531 4.34 8.22 53.35
CA TYR A 531 5.43 8.61 52.46
C TYR A 531 5.26 10.07 52.00
N PRO A 532 6.30 10.91 52.08
CA PRO A 532 6.18 12.34 51.78
C PRO A 532 5.81 12.64 50.31
N ASP A 533 6.20 11.77 49.38
CA ASP A 533 5.99 11.99 47.95
C ASP A 533 4.66 11.41 47.41
N VAL A 534 3.89 10.74 48.27
CA VAL A 534 2.60 10.13 47.92
C VAL A 534 1.46 11.11 48.25
N ILE A 535 0.47 11.16 47.37
CA ILE A 535 -0.77 11.91 47.54
C ILE A 535 -1.75 11.10 48.37
N TYR A 536 -2.31 11.74 49.39
CA TYR A 536 -3.41 11.23 50.20
C TYR A 536 -4.62 12.14 50.04
N ILE A 537 -5.82 11.56 50.04
CA ILE A 537 -7.09 12.28 49.97
C ILE A 537 -7.93 12.00 51.21
N GLU A 538 -9.02 12.75 51.39
CA GLU A 538 -9.90 12.61 52.55
C GLU A 538 -10.29 11.15 52.81
N GLY A 539 -10.07 10.69 54.05
CA GLY A 539 -10.38 9.33 54.49
C GLY A 539 -9.22 8.34 54.36
N ASP A 540 -8.14 8.67 53.64
CA ASP A 540 -6.96 7.79 53.58
C ASP A 540 -6.28 7.68 54.94
N GLU A 541 -5.93 6.45 55.33
CA GLU A 541 -5.27 6.17 56.60
C GLU A 541 -3.78 5.87 56.41
N VAL A 542 -2.94 6.41 57.28
CA VAL A 542 -1.51 6.12 57.32
C VAL A 542 -1.02 5.85 58.73
N VAL A 543 0.08 5.12 58.86
CA VAL A 543 0.82 4.85 60.08
C VAL A 543 2.16 5.58 60.00
N TYR A 544 2.44 6.40 61.00
CA TYR A 544 3.71 7.09 61.15
C TYR A 544 4.12 7.11 62.62
N ASN A 545 5.34 6.69 62.93
CA ASN A 545 5.84 6.55 64.31
C ASN A 545 4.89 5.77 65.24
N GLY A 546 4.30 4.68 64.73
CA GLY A 546 3.41 3.80 65.50
C GLY A 546 2.00 4.35 65.77
N LYS A 547 1.65 5.51 65.20
CA LYS A 547 0.32 6.12 65.31
C LYS A 547 -0.40 6.14 63.96
N SER A 548 -1.71 5.95 63.98
CA SER A 548 -2.55 6.05 62.79
C SER A 548 -3.13 7.45 62.62
N TYR A 549 -3.11 7.95 61.39
CA TYR A 549 -3.65 9.24 61.00
C TYR A 549 -4.59 9.07 59.83
N ILE A 550 -5.62 9.92 59.74
CA ILE A 550 -6.54 9.98 58.62
C ILE A 550 -6.39 11.34 57.94
N ALA A 551 -6.28 11.35 56.62
CA ALA A 551 -6.27 12.59 55.85
C ALA A 551 -7.67 13.25 55.89
N ASN A 552 -7.70 14.57 56.13
CA ASN A 552 -8.91 15.38 56.14
C ASN A 552 -9.28 15.91 54.74
N HIS A 553 -8.30 16.00 53.83
CA HIS A 553 -8.43 16.48 52.46
C HIS A 553 -7.16 16.08 51.68
N TRP A 554 -7.05 16.51 50.43
CA TRP A 554 -5.85 16.32 49.61
C TRP A 554 -4.59 16.83 50.33
N THR A 555 -3.57 16.00 50.46
CA THR A 555 -2.29 16.35 51.07
C THR A 555 -1.14 15.57 50.46
N LYS A 556 0.04 16.18 50.41
CA LYS A 556 1.31 15.59 49.96
C LYS A 556 2.46 16.27 50.70
N GLY A 557 3.36 15.48 51.30
CA GLY A 557 4.52 15.99 52.03
C GLY A 557 4.24 16.56 53.43
N ASP A 558 2.97 16.79 53.80
CA ASP A 558 2.62 17.25 55.14
C ASP A 558 2.84 16.12 56.16
N ASN A 559 3.81 16.28 57.06
CA ASN A 559 4.13 15.26 58.07
C ASN A 559 2.94 15.07 59.05
N PRO A 560 2.37 13.86 59.19
CA PRO A 560 1.20 13.61 60.04
C PRO A 560 1.42 13.93 61.53
N GLU A 561 2.64 13.74 62.05
CA GLU A 561 2.96 14.03 63.44
C GLU A 561 3.04 15.53 63.72
N GLN A 562 3.44 16.34 62.73
CA GLN A 562 3.57 17.79 62.88
C GLN A 562 2.29 18.56 62.50
N LEU A 563 1.51 18.01 61.58
CA LEU A 563 0.39 18.69 60.93
C LEU A 563 -0.93 17.92 61.10
N HIS A 564 -1.26 17.58 62.35
CA HIS A 564 -2.57 17.02 62.71
C HIS A 564 -3.39 17.95 63.62
N GLY A 565 -4.72 17.79 63.61
CA GLY A 565 -5.66 18.53 64.46
C GLY A 565 -6.65 19.39 63.67
N LYS A 566 -7.39 20.25 64.38
CA LYS A 566 -8.47 21.05 63.78
C LYS A 566 -7.93 21.96 62.67
N GLY A 567 -8.44 21.78 61.45
CA GLY A 567 -8.06 22.57 60.28
C GLY A 567 -6.70 22.19 59.66
N LYS A 568 -6.08 21.08 60.10
CA LYS A 568 -4.83 20.57 59.54
C LYS A 568 -5.08 19.40 58.56
N PRO A 569 -4.11 19.06 57.69
CA PRO A 569 -4.26 17.99 56.70
C PRO A 569 -4.54 16.62 57.31
N TRP A 570 -4.06 16.36 58.52
CA TRP A 570 -4.25 15.09 59.22
C TRP A 570 -5.13 15.22 60.45
N ARG A 571 -5.80 14.13 60.82
CA ARG A 571 -6.37 13.91 62.15
C ARG A 571 -5.82 12.61 62.70
N LEU A 572 -5.55 12.56 64.01
CA LEU A 572 -5.19 11.30 64.67
C LEU A 572 -6.43 10.39 64.66
N LYS A 573 -6.23 9.11 64.33
CA LYS A 573 -7.30 8.11 64.32
C LYS A 573 -7.70 7.71 65.75
#